data_AF-A0A3B0TB13-F1
#
_entry.id   AF-A0A3B0TB13-F1
#
_cell.length_a   1.000
_cell.length_b   1.000
_cell.length_c   1.000
_cell.angle_alpha   90.00
_cell.angle_beta   90.00
_cell.angle_gamma   90.00
#
_symmetry.space_group_name_H-M   'P 1'
#
loop_
_entity.id
_entity.type
_entity.pdbx_description
1 polymer ?
#
loop_
_entity_poly.entity_id
_entity_poly.type
_entity_poly.pdbx_seq_one_letter_code
_entity_poly.pdbx_strand_id
1 'polypeptide(L)'
;MKNSLFFILIATCVSCSFNEPIDYYNAAVGAGNSSHCFMEFESHIERLDEGIQVDSINLAERAMMYVPSNEKVVQDLKDLLGNKESDSMLKAAINLLSSDIACTQNPTTQKLFTAVGNSLTIEELVNNIEPYNTYLDSIYGVKDRLYEIYDKETTWFARKNDIEIKLFGRDIIPGVNDIKK
;
A
#
# COMPACT_ATOMS: atom_id res chain seq x y z
N MET A 1 -37.36 -40.75 -18.41
CA MET A 1 -36.26 -39.83 -18.83
C MET A 1 -36.54 -38.40 -18.35
N LYS A 2 -36.52 -38.14 -17.03
CA LYS A 2 -36.80 -36.80 -16.46
C LYS A 2 -35.81 -36.34 -15.38
N ASN A 3 -34.71 -37.06 -15.16
CA ASN A 3 -33.76 -36.74 -14.08
C ASN A 3 -32.39 -36.24 -14.57
N SER A 4 -32.11 -36.26 -15.88
CA SER A 4 -30.80 -35.82 -16.40
C SER A 4 -30.71 -34.32 -16.70
N LEU A 5 -31.83 -33.62 -16.87
CA LEU A 5 -31.81 -32.18 -17.14
C LEU A 5 -31.47 -31.33 -15.91
N PHE A 6 -31.79 -31.83 -14.70
CA PHE A 6 -31.58 -31.08 -13.45
C PHE A 6 -30.10 -31.05 -13.02
N PHE A 7 -29.33 -32.09 -13.37
CA PHE A 7 -27.89 -32.13 -13.07
C PHE A 7 -27.04 -31.28 -14.02
N ILE A 8 -27.48 -31.07 -15.26
CA ILE A 8 -26.78 -30.22 -16.22
C ILE A 8 -26.94 -28.74 -15.85
N LEU A 9 -28.07 -28.36 -15.23
CA LEU A 9 -28.32 -26.99 -14.79
C LEU A 9 -27.51 -26.60 -13.54
N ILE A 10 -27.15 -27.57 -12.68
CA ILE A 10 -26.32 -27.33 -11.48
C ILE A 10 -24.84 -27.18 -11.87
N ALA A 11 -24.37 -27.85 -12.91
CA ALA A 11 -22.97 -27.79 -13.33
C ALA A 11 -22.59 -26.48 -14.05
N THR A 12 -23.55 -25.77 -14.67
CA THR A 12 -23.29 -24.50 -15.37
C THR A 12 -23.32 -23.26 -14.49
N CYS A 13 -23.67 -23.38 -13.21
CA CYS A 13 -23.69 -22.25 -12.26
C CYS A 13 -22.50 -22.26 -11.27
N VAL A 14 -21.58 -23.22 -11.36
CA VAL A 14 -20.41 -23.33 -10.45
C VAL A 14 -19.09 -23.07 -11.18
N SER A 15 -19.11 -22.55 -12.41
CA SER A 15 -17.97 -21.81 -12.96
C SER A 15 -17.87 -20.41 -12.34
N CYS A 16 -18.12 -20.30 -11.02
CA CYS A 16 -17.58 -19.22 -10.24
C CYS A 16 -16.07 -19.44 -10.29
N SER A 17 -15.36 -18.62 -11.04
CA SER A 17 -13.92 -18.48 -10.97
C SER A 17 -13.56 -18.21 -9.51
N PHE A 18 -13.36 -19.27 -8.72
CA PHE A 18 -12.62 -19.18 -7.49
C PHE A 18 -11.22 -18.81 -7.97
N ASN A 19 -10.90 -17.52 -8.03
CA ASN A 19 -9.49 -17.14 -8.14
C ASN A 19 -8.82 -17.85 -6.96
N GLU A 20 -7.72 -18.54 -7.23
CA GLU A 20 -7.10 -19.35 -6.20
C GLU A 20 -6.76 -18.44 -5.01
N PRO A 21 -6.80 -18.92 -3.76
CA PRO A 21 -6.46 -18.10 -2.60
C PRO A 21 -5.13 -17.34 -2.78
N ILE A 22 -4.19 -17.93 -3.51
CA ILE A 22 -2.91 -17.32 -3.87
C ILE A 22 -3.05 -16.07 -4.75
N ASP A 23 -4.03 -16.01 -5.66
CA ASP A 23 -4.28 -14.85 -6.52
C ASP A 23 -4.85 -13.68 -5.71
N TYR A 24 -5.80 -13.98 -4.81
CA TYR A 24 -6.35 -13.01 -3.86
C TYR A 24 -5.26 -12.43 -2.96
N TYR A 25 -4.40 -13.30 -2.43
CA TYR A 25 -3.26 -12.90 -1.62
C TYR A 25 -2.27 -12.04 -2.44
N ASN A 26 -1.88 -12.48 -3.63
CA ASN A 26 -0.95 -11.75 -4.50
C ASN A 26 -1.49 -10.38 -4.91
N ALA A 27 -2.79 -10.25 -5.15
CA ALA A 27 -3.41 -8.95 -5.43
C ALA A 27 -3.31 -8.00 -4.23
N ALA A 28 -3.67 -8.48 -3.03
CA ALA A 28 -3.55 -7.68 -1.81
C ALA A 28 -2.09 -7.26 -1.54
N VAL A 29 -1.15 -8.19 -1.72
CA VAL A 29 0.29 -7.95 -1.67
C VAL A 29 0.74 -6.89 -2.67
N GLY A 30 0.25 -6.94 -3.90
CA GLY A 30 0.55 -5.95 -4.93
C GLY A 30 0.15 -4.54 -4.50
N ALA A 31 -0.93 -4.40 -3.72
CA ALA A 31 -1.35 -3.12 -3.16
C ALA A 31 -0.36 -2.56 -2.13
N GLY A 32 0.09 -3.40 -1.18
CA GLY A 32 1.10 -3.01 -0.20
C GLY A 32 2.41 -2.60 -0.87
N ASN A 33 2.82 -3.35 -1.91
CA ASN A 33 3.99 -3.03 -2.72
C ASN A 33 3.84 -1.79 -3.60
N SER A 34 2.63 -1.23 -3.74
CA SER A 34 2.38 0.00 -4.51
C SER A 34 2.17 1.22 -3.60
N SER A 35 2.17 1.03 -2.28
CA SER A 35 2.02 2.08 -1.28
C SER A 35 3.33 2.87 -1.16
N HIS A 36 3.40 4.04 -1.81
CA HIS A 36 4.64 4.80 -1.99
C HIS A 36 4.50 6.30 -1.72
N CYS A 37 3.44 6.75 -1.05
CA CYS A 37 3.12 8.20 -0.96
C CYS A 37 4.33 9.08 -0.56
N PHE A 38 5.20 8.62 0.35
CA PHE A 38 6.36 9.39 0.83
C PHE A 38 7.71 8.87 0.34
N MET A 39 7.77 7.89 -0.57
CA MET A 39 9.04 7.25 -0.95
C MET A 39 10.06 8.27 -1.50
N GLU A 40 9.66 9.11 -2.45
CA GLU A 40 10.55 10.13 -3.03
C GLU A 40 10.90 11.23 -2.01
N PHE A 41 9.96 11.58 -1.13
CA PHE A 41 10.18 12.54 -0.04
C PHE A 41 11.26 12.05 0.93
N GLU A 42 11.17 10.80 1.37
CA GLU A 42 12.11 10.24 2.34
C GLU A 42 13.47 9.95 1.72
N SER A 43 13.49 9.48 0.47
CA SER A 43 14.75 9.32 -0.26
C SER A 43 15.48 10.66 -0.45
N HIS A 44 14.76 11.76 -0.67
CA HIS A 44 15.37 13.09 -0.76
C HIS A 44 15.96 13.54 0.57
N ILE A 45 15.25 13.30 1.68
CA ILE A 45 15.73 13.60 3.04
C ILE A 45 16.99 12.78 3.36
N GLU A 46 16.97 11.48 3.12
CA GLU A 46 18.08 10.56 3.39
C GLU A 46 19.35 10.99 2.64
N ARG A 47 19.22 11.34 1.35
CA ARG A 47 20.37 11.82 0.56
C ARG A 47 20.97 13.12 1.12
N LEU A 48 20.12 14.05 1.57
CA LEU A 48 20.59 15.27 2.20
C LEU A 48 21.30 14.98 3.54
N ASP A 49 20.79 14.03 4.33
CA ASP A 49 21.37 13.64 5.63
C ASP A 49 22.72 12.94 5.46
N GLU A 50 22.87 12.13 4.42
CA GLU A 50 24.13 11.52 4.01
C GLU A 50 25.14 12.52 3.40
N GLY A 51 24.76 13.79 3.26
CA GLY A 51 25.60 14.83 2.67
C GLY A 51 25.80 14.66 1.15
N ILE A 52 24.92 13.91 0.49
CA ILE A 52 24.94 13.75 -0.97
C ILE A 52 24.38 15.03 -1.59
N GLN A 53 25.13 15.58 -2.55
CA GLN A 53 24.62 16.71 -3.33
C GLN A 53 23.38 16.29 -4.11
N VAL A 54 22.28 16.99 -3.88
CA VAL A 54 21.02 16.81 -4.59
C VAL A 54 20.69 18.04 -5.42
N ASP A 55 20.02 17.83 -6.55
CA ASP A 55 19.45 18.91 -7.34
C ASP A 55 18.01 19.18 -6.89
N SER A 56 17.52 20.39 -7.17
CA SER A 56 16.10 20.70 -7.04
C SER A 56 15.28 19.75 -7.92
N ILE A 57 14.18 19.27 -7.35
CA ILE A 57 13.38 18.21 -7.92
C ILE A 57 11.89 18.47 -7.64
N ASN A 58 11.06 18.22 -8.64
CA ASN A 58 9.62 18.29 -8.47
C ASN A 58 9.09 16.99 -7.82
N LEU A 59 9.27 16.85 -6.50
CA LEU A 59 8.78 15.69 -5.75
C LEU A 59 7.26 15.52 -5.86
N ALA A 60 6.54 16.65 -5.93
CA ALA A 60 5.10 16.69 -6.14
C ALA A 60 4.70 15.97 -7.43
N GLU A 61 5.33 16.33 -8.55
CA GLU A 61 5.11 15.68 -9.85
C GLU A 61 5.51 14.21 -9.84
N ARG A 62 6.67 13.87 -9.28
CA ARG A 62 7.12 12.46 -9.17
C ARG A 62 6.15 11.61 -8.38
N ALA A 63 5.69 12.07 -7.23
CA ALA A 63 4.69 11.36 -6.45
C ALA A 63 3.37 11.18 -7.22
N MET A 64 2.95 12.21 -7.97
CA MET A 64 1.75 12.15 -8.81
C MET A 64 1.87 11.16 -9.98
N MET A 65 3.07 10.85 -10.47
CA MET A 65 3.26 9.84 -11.53
C MET A 65 2.79 8.43 -11.13
N TYR A 66 2.82 8.11 -9.83
CA TYR A 66 2.38 6.81 -9.32
C TYR A 66 0.85 6.71 -9.15
N VAL A 67 0.15 7.84 -9.09
CA VAL A 67 -1.30 7.91 -8.81
C VAL A 67 -2.13 7.10 -9.82
N PRO A 68 -1.97 7.23 -11.14
CA PRO A 68 -2.78 6.46 -12.10
C PRO A 68 -2.57 4.94 -11.98
N SER A 69 -1.33 4.51 -11.70
CA SER A 69 -1.03 3.09 -11.46
C SER A 69 -1.71 2.59 -10.19
N ASN A 70 -1.64 3.38 -9.12
CA ASN A 70 -2.26 3.03 -7.84
C ASN A 70 -3.79 3.01 -7.93
N GLU A 71 -4.39 3.97 -8.64
CA GLU A 71 -5.83 3.99 -8.92
C GLU A 71 -6.26 2.75 -9.70
N LYS A 72 -5.46 2.31 -10.67
CA LYS A 72 -5.70 1.05 -11.38
C LYS A 72 -5.65 -0.16 -10.44
N VAL A 73 -4.65 -0.26 -9.57
CA VAL A 73 -4.56 -1.36 -8.59
C VAL A 73 -5.76 -1.35 -7.64
N VAL A 74 -6.19 -0.17 -7.16
CA VAL A 74 -7.41 -0.03 -6.36
C VAL A 74 -8.65 -0.53 -7.12
N GLN A 75 -8.76 -0.20 -8.41
CA GLN A 75 -9.88 -0.68 -9.22
C GLN A 75 -9.84 -2.19 -9.41
N ASP A 76 -8.68 -2.76 -9.73
CA ASP A 76 -8.51 -4.22 -9.89
C ASP A 76 -8.87 -4.96 -8.58
N LEU A 77 -8.52 -4.41 -7.41
CA LEU A 77 -8.91 -4.95 -6.11
C LEU A 77 -10.41 -4.84 -5.83
N LYS A 78 -11.05 -3.74 -6.23
CA LYS A 78 -12.51 -3.56 -6.11
C LYS A 78 -13.26 -4.55 -7.01
N ASP A 79 -12.74 -4.81 -8.21
CA ASP A 79 -13.30 -5.80 -9.11
C ASP A 79 -13.17 -7.22 -8.54
N LEU A 80 -12.01 -7.54 -7.93
CA LEU A 80 -11.79 -8.80 -7.20
C LEU A 80 -12.67 -8.97 -5.95
N LEU A 81 -12.92 -7.87 -5.24
CA LEU A 81 -13.82 -7.81 -4.08
C LEU A 81 -15.28 -8.06 -4.52
N GLY A 82 -15.70 -7.44 -5.63
CA GLY A 82 -17.08 -7.50 -6.11
C GLY A 82 -18.08 -7.16 -5.00
N ASN A 83 -19.06 -8.02 -4.77
CA ASN A 83 -20.08 -7.87 -3.71
C ASN A 83 -19.68 -8.55 -2.38
N LYS A 84 -18.42 -8.99 -2.21
CA LYS A 84 -17.97 -9.69 -1.00
C LYS A 84 -17.67 -8.69 0.10
N GLU A 85 -18.72 -8.17 0.74
CA GLU A 85 -18.56 -7.20 1.85
C GLU A 85 -17.80 -7.76 3.07
N SER A 86 -17.52 -9.05 3.14
CA SER A 86 -16.80 -9.66 4.26
C SER A 86 -15.30 -9.88 4.04
N ASP A 87 -14.74 -9.56 2.87
CA ASP A 87 -13.30 -9.76 2.63
C ASP A 87 -12.46 -8.65 3.29
N SER A 88 -11.97 -8.94 4.50
CA SER A 88 -11.21 -8.00 5.30
C SER A 88 -9.83 -7.68 4.73
N MET A 89 -9.18 -8.64 4.05
CA MET A 89 -7.85 -8.47 3.46
C MET A 89 -7.89 -7.50 2.29
N LEU A 90 -8.79 -7.73 1.31
CA LEU A 90 -8.91 -6.83 0.16
C LEU A 90 -9.35 -5.43 0.59
N LYS A 91 -10.24 -5.32 1.59
CA LYS A 91 -10.63 -4.02 2.16
C LYS A 91 -9.45 -3.30 2.80
N ALA A 92 -8.62 -4.01 3.57
CA ALA A 92 -7.44 -3.41 4.17
C ALA A 92 -6.44 -2.92 3.11
N ALA A 93 -6.19 -3.73 2.08
CA ALA A 93 -5.33 -3.37 0.94
C ALA A 93 -5.86 -2.15 0.16
N ILE A 94 -7.17 -2.13 -0.14
CA ILE A 94 -7.84 -0.99 -0.80
C ILE A 94 -7.72 0.27 0.07
N ASN A 95 -7.96 0.18 1.37
CA ASN A 95 -7.91 1.33 2.28
C ASN A 95 -6.50 1.90 2.39
N LEU A 96 -5.48 1.05 2.52
CA LEU A 96 -4.09 1.46 2.56
C LEU A 96 -3.71 2.24 1.29
N LEU A 97 -3.95 1.66 0.12
CA LEU A 97 -3.56 2.28 -1.15
C LEU A 97 -4.41 3.51 -1.49
N SER A 98 -5.70 3.51 -1.14
CA SER A 98 -6.58 4.68 -1.31
C SER A 98 -6.16 5.84 -0.41
N SER A 99 -5.69 5.55 0.81
CA SER A 99 -5.12 6.57 1.70
C SER A 99 -3.84 7.17 1.11
N ASP A 100 -3.00 6.36 0.48
CA ASP A 100 -1.79 6.84 -0.20
C ASP A 100 -2.10 7.74 -1.40
N ILE A 101 -3.10 7.37 -2.22
CA ILE A 101 -3.58 8.21 -3.32
C ILE A 101 -4.12 9.54 -2.79
N ALA A 102 -5.00 9.50 -1.79
CA ALA A 102 -5.60 10.69 -1.20
C ALA A 102 -4.55 11.61 -0.55
N CYS A 103 -3.57 11.01 0.13
CA CYS A 103 -2.45 11.74 0.72
C CYS A 103 -1.58 12.39 -0.37
N THR A 104 -1.27 11.66 -1.44
CA THR A 104 -0.49 12.19 -2.57
C THR A 104 -1.22 13.36 -3.23
N GLN A 105 -2.52 13.23 -3.50
CA GLN A 105 -3.32 14.28 -4.14
C GLN A 105 -3.64 15.47 -3.21
N ASN A 106 -3.31 15.39 -1.91
CA ASN A 106 -3.62 16.44 -0.95
C ASN A 106 -2.81 17.72 -1.24
N PRO A 107 -3.45 18.91 -1.35
CA PRO A 107 -2.74 20.16 -1.62
C PRO A 107 -1.66 20.51 -0.58
N THR A 108 -1.84 20.12 0.68
CA THR A 108 -0.84 20.32 1.74
C THR A 108 0.36 19.40 1.54
N THR A 109 0.15 18.12 1.20
CA THR A 109 1.24 17.21 0.80
C THR A 109 2.01 17.75 -0.40
N GLN A 110 1.30 18.25 -1.41
CA GLN A 110 1.92 18.81 -2.62
C GLN A 110 2.81 20.03 -2.31
N LYS A 111 2.36 20.90 -1.39
CA LYS A 111 3.18 22.02 -0.90
C LYS A 111 4.40 21.54 -0.12
N LEU A 112 4.23 20.57 0.76
CA LEU A 112 5.33 19.95 1.50
C LEU A 112 6.37 19.35 0.54
N PHE A 113 5.93 18.55 -0.44
CA PHE A 113 6.82 17.93 -1.43
C PHE A 113 7.55 18.96 -2.27
N THR A 114 6.89 20.05 -2.65
CA THR A 114 7.54 21.15 -3.35
C THR A 114 8.60 21.84 -2.48
N ALA A 115 8.32 22.04 -1.19
CA ALA A 115 9.27 22.68 -0.26
C ALA A 115 10.50 21.80 -0.02
N VAL A 116 10.31 20.51 0.23
CA VAL A 116 11.40 19.55 0.41
C VAL A 116 12.20 19.35 -0.86
N GLY A 117 11.54 19.21 -2.01
CA GLY A 117 12.21 19.01 -3.30
C GLY A 117 13.09 20.19 -3.74
N ASN A 118 12.86 21.37 -3.17
CA ASN A 118 13.67 22.56 -3.41
C ASN A 118 14.77 22.78 -2.35
N SER A 119 14.82 21.94 -1.31
CA SER A 119 15.84 22.03 -0.27
C SER A 119 17.13 21.37 -0.77
N LEU A 120 18.23 22.11 -0.74
CA LEU A 120 19.56 21.66 -1.20
C LEU A 120 20.51 21.39 -0.03
N THR A 121 20.12 21.83 1.17
CA THR A 121 20.87 21.66 2.42
C THR A 121 19.96 21.16 3.53
N ILE A 122 20.54 20.57 4.57
CA ILE A 122 19.80 20.16 5.77
C ILE A 122 19.15 21.34 6.49
N GLU A 123 19.81 22.51 6.52
CA GLU A 123 19.23 23.69 7.14
C GLU A 123 17.97 24.17 6.42
N GLU A 124 18.01 24.26 5.08
CA GLU A 124 16.84 24.56 4.27
C GLU A 124 15.74 23.52 4.44
N LEU A 125 16.12 22.24 4.48
CA LEU A 125 15.20 21.12 4.67
C LEU A 125 14.43 21.25 6.00
N VAL A 126 15.14 21.47 7.11
CA VAL A 126 14.53 21.65 8.43
C VAL A 126 13.57 22.83 8.44
N ASN A 127 14.01 23.99 7.92
CA ASN A 127 13.18 25.20 7.84
C ASN A 127 11.92 25.00 6.98
N ASN A 128 12.02 24.18 5.93
CA ASN A 128 10.92 23.92 5.00
C ASN A 128 9.96 22.81 5.50
N ILE A 129 10.41 21.88 6.34
CA ILE A 129 9.60 20.81 6.93
C ILE A 129 8.87 21.27 8.19
N GLU A 130 9.51 22.09 9.04
CA GLU A 130 8.99 22.47 10.36
C GLU A 130 7.53 22.97 10.36
N PRO A 131 7.07 23.81 9.40
CA PRO A 131 5.68 24.25 9.33
C PRO A 131 4.65 23.12 9.14
N TYR A 132 5.10 21.94 8.72
CA TYR A 132 4.26 20.78 8.41
C TYR A 132 4.33 19.68 9.47
N ASN A 133 5.05 19.84 10.59
CA ASN A 133 5.20 18.78 11.60
C ASN A 133 3.87 18.19 12.08
N THR A 134 2.90 19.04 12.48
CA THR A 134 1.56 18.57 12.88
C THR A 134 0.84 17.80 11.76
N TYR A 135 1.06 18.20 10.50
CA TYR A 135 0.48 17.53 9.35
C TYR A 135 1.12 16.16 9.12
N LEU A 136 2.46 16.10 9.16
CA LEU A 136 3.24 14.87 9.07
C LEU A 136 2.86 13.88 10.16
N ASP A 137 2.79 14.32 11.42
CA ASP A 137 2.36 13.48 12.56
C ASP A 137 0.98 12.87 12.33
N SER A 138 0.04 13.68 11.81
CA SER A 138 -1.32 13.21 11.53
C SER A 138 -1.36 12.16 10.42
N ILE A 139 -0.52 12.29 9.39
CA ILE A 139 -0.48 11.37 8.26
C ILE A 139 0.20 10.07 8.65
N TYR A 140 1.38 10.14 9.28
CA TYR A 140 2.12 8.96 9.71
C TYR A 140 1.29 8.14 10.71
N GLY A 141 0.61 8.77 11.67
CA GLY A 141 -0.28 8.05 12.59
C GLY A 141 -1.45 7.33 11.91
N VAL A 142 -2.03 7.91 10.85
CA VAL A 142 -3.08 7.23 10.05
C VAL A 142 -2.48 6.08 9.23
N LYS A 143 -1.34 6.31 8.58
CA LYS A 143 -0.65 5.31 7.76
C LYS A 143 -0.22 4.10 8.58
N ASP A 144 0.38 4.31 9.75
CA ASP A 144 0.83 3.23 10.63
C ASP A 144 -0.33 2.32 11.02
N ARG A 145 -1.47 2.92 11.41
CA ARG A 145 -2.67 2.16 11.74
C ARG A 145 -3.22 1.38 10.54
N LEU A 146 -3.24 1.98 9.35
CA LEU A 146 -3.69 1.28 8.14
C LEU A 146 -2.75 0.14 7.76
N TYR A 147 -1.45 0.35 7.95
CA TYR A 147 -0.43 -0.65 7.71
C TYR A 147 -0.55 -1.83 8.67
N GLU A 148 -0.73 -1.59 9.97
CA GLU A 148 -0.99 -2.63 10.97
C GLU A 148 -2.21 -3.49 10.63
N ILE A 149 -3.30 -2.85 10.20
CA ILE A 149 -4.53 -3.57 9.79
C ILE A 149 -4.24 -4.40 8.53
N TYR A 150 -3.59 -3.80 7.53
CA TYR A 150 -3.21 -4.50 6.30
C TYR A 150 -2.33 -5.72 6.56
N ASP A 151 -1.26 -5.56 7.35
CA ASP A 151 -0.34 -6.64 7.70
C ASP A 151 -1.05 -7.77 8.45
N LYS A 152 -1.89 -7.41 9.43
CA LYS A 152 -2.69 -8.38 10.18
C LYS A 152 -3.59 -9.20 9.28
N GLU A 153 -4.37 -8.55 8.41
CA GLU A 153 -5.36 -9.23 7.57
C GLU A 153 -4.69 -10.08 6.47
N THR A 154 -3.61 -9.59 5.86
CA THR A 154 -2.84 -10.36 4.86
C THR A 154 -2.12 -11.56 5.49
N THR A 155 -1.51 -11.39 6.66
CA THR A 155 -0.89 -12.48 7.43
C THR A 155 -1.91 -13.53 7.85
N TRP A 156 -3.08 -13.10 8.35
CA TRP A 156 -4.15 -14.02 8.73
C TRP A 156 -4.65 -14.83 7.53
N PHE A 157 -4.88 -14.17 6.39
CA PHE A 157 -5.32 -14.83 5.17
C PHE A 157 -4.29 -15.84 4.67
N ALA A 158 -3.00 -15.48 4.65
CA ALA A 158 -1.93 -16.37 4.22
C ALA A 158 -1.88 -17.65 5.06
N ARG A 159 -1.88 -17.50 6.39
CA ARG A 159 -1.88 -18.65 7.33
C ARG A 159 -3.11 -19.53 7.18
N LYS A 160 -4.28 -18.95 6.95
CA LYS A 160 -5.54 -19.71 6.78
C LYS A 160 -5.54 -20.58 5.52
N ASN A 161 -4.78 -20.19 4.50
CA ASN A 161 -4.76 -20.85 3.19
C ASN A 161 -3.42 -21.53 2.87
N ASP A 162 -2.56 -21.75 3.88
CA ASP A 162 -1.23 -22.36 3.74
C ASP A 162 -0.34 -21.67 2.67
N ILE A 163 -0.42 -20.34 2.58
CA ILE A 163 0.39 -19.52 1.67
C ILE A 163 1.65 -19.04 2.41
N GLU A 164 2.80 -19.15 1.74
CA GLU A 164 4.06 -18.57 2.22
C GLU A 164 3.96 -17.03 2.27
N ILE A 165 4.24 -16.47 3.46
CA ILE A 165 4.17 -15.03 3.67
C ILE A 165 5.34 -14.37 2.93
N LYS A 166 5.00 -13.50 1.98
CA LYS A 166 5.91 -12.52 1.42
C LYS A 166 6.04 -11.38 2.45
N LEU A 167 7.26 -11.03 2.84
CA LEU A 167 7.52 -9.99 3.84
C LEU A 167 7.36 -8.58 3.24
N PHE A 168 6.79 -7.62 3.98
CA PHE A 168 6.61 -6.22 3.55
C PHE A 168 6.96 -5.23 4.70
N GLY A 169 7.41 -4.01 4.38
CA GLY A 169 7.51 -2.87 5.33
C GLY A 169 8.90 -2.46 5.84
N ARG A 170 9.07 -1.17 6.22
CA ARG A 170 10.31 -0.38 6.29
C ARG A 170 11.31 -0.69 7.42
N ASP A 171 11.05 -1.68 8.27
CA ASP A 171 12.05 -2.24 9.18
C ASP A 171 11.52 -3.55 9.72
N ILE A 172 11.96 -4.66 9.14
CA ILE A 172 11.86 -5.95 9.80
C ILE A 172 13.20 -6.12 10.50
N ILE A 173 13.24 -5.90 11.82
CA ILE A 173 14.24 -6.58 12.65
C ILE A 173 13.99 -8.06 12.38
N PRO A 174 14.95 -8.79 11.76
CA PRO A 174 14.83 -10.23 11.64
C PRO A 174 14.66 -10.72 13.05
N GLY A 175 13.52 -11.37 13.34
CA GLY A 175 13.29 -11.97 14.64
C GLY A 175 14.56 -12.71 15.04
N VAL A 176 15.23 -12.18 16.05
CA VAL A 176 16.37 -12.81 16.67
C VAL A 176 15.92 -14.23 16.99
N ASN A 177 16.71 -15.19 16.49
CA ASN A 177 16.59 -16.63 16.69
C ASN A 177 15.88 -17.02 17.99
N ASP A 178 14.92 -17.95 17.90
CA ASP A 178 14.92 -19.21 18.65
C ASP A 178 13.50 -19.78 18.77
N ILE A 179 13.19 -20.81 17.96
CA ILE A 179 12.71 -22.08 18.52
C ILE A 179 13.33 -23.22 17.69
N LYS A 180 14.60 -23.51 17.98
CA LYS A 180 14.98 -24.92 18.14
C LYS A 180 14.64 -25.30 19.57
N LYS A 181 13.61 -26.12 19.74
CA LYS A 181 13.55 -27.21 20.71
C LYS A 181 12.45 -28.18 20.29
#